data_AF-A0A4Q6AWT9-F1
#
_entry.id   AF-A0A4Q6AWT9-F1
#
_cell.length_a   1.000
_cell.length_b   1.000
_cell.length_c   1.000
_cell.angle_alpha   90.00
_cell.angle_beta   90.00
_cell.angle_gamma   90.00
#
_symmetry.space_group_name_H-M   'P 1'
#
loop_
_entity.id
_entity.type
_entity.pdbx_description
1 polymer ?
#
loop_
_entity_poly.entity_id
_entity_poly.type
_entity_poly.pdbx_seq_one_letter_code
_entity_poly.pdbx_strand_id
1 'polypeptide(L)'
;ETLTKRRCRLIQVKERPVPLVDLVFYQEQWLLAKEVEHVLPKKAANPSKFPIEQDEIARRLSTLPSMGLTPAILYAGRRLSCENLAMEVCRSLEPIPKEQAQAIHDLLAKDSGDEDPLKFFNPNLRRSILVYGVGYHHSGLAPQARRSVENLVKAGQLRVCVATMGLSIGINFSVRSAMVTDYSRPGEMGFTTYSASEVLQMLGRAGRRGRDVVGFSLWPSVAAYQKFGGTRREDCESRLKNDPTTFLGLLGRGFNLRDIENFYEKSFLRFGNKNVSFNLIREQPLKKHLGVDKLDVRSPAHAYAQYLDEDPESEISQSPSKDLYIDFIKSKLNNPLSHLHVHLHSIGCLDEDERLTSFGSIARYFPQSGGMLLAFLIDRGDIDVPNLLAGLELMGSMCLSRFKDPRIPEDYDYPFEAKEVEEMLQEFYPLELFEELYDPPSPRREGYVFREFNPLGGALIREWIKGASWAELVKKSCDEKFGQGDLMNLFYRSATYLQSVVQAKIPKLSAAAAQLRDEILREPLTPAVKTLAKVLEIEEDPEVDAEVHDLAEVEDFEKDVVESEKD
;
A
#
# COMPACT_ATOMS: atom_id res chain seq x y z
N GLU A 1 24.60 -12.79 13.45
CA GLU A 1 23.63 -13.41 14.38
C GLU A 1 22.30 -13.51 13.68
N THR A 2 21.52 -14.55 13.94
CA THR A 2 20.17 -14.70 13.42
C THR A 2 19.20 -14.84 14.59
N LEU A 3 17.99 -14.31 14.45
CA LEU A 3 16.96 -14.40 15.49
C LEU A 3 16.62 -15.85 15.84
N THR A 4 16.73 -16.75 14.86
CA THR A 4 16.44 -18.19 14.99
C THR A 4 17.65 -19.01 15.42
N LYS A 5 18.81 -18.39 15.66
CA LYS A 5 20.12 -19.05 15.87
C LYS A 5 20.55 -19.99 14.73
N ARG A 6 19.78 -20.07 13.63
CA ARG A 6 20.12 -20.85 12.42
C ARG A 6 21.12 -20.11 11.57
N ARG A 7 22.03 -20.82 10.91
CA ARG A 7 23.01 -20.20 10.01
C ARG A 7 22.32 -19.64 8.77
N CYS A 8 22.38 -18.31 8.58
CA CYS A 8 21.96 -17.65 7.34
C CYS A 8 23.18 -17.34 6.47
N ARG A 9 23.10 -17.56 5.15
CA ARG A 9 24.15 -17.24 4.18
C ARG A 9 23.66 -16.17 3.22
N LEU A 10 24.42 -15.08 3.08
CA LEU A 10 24.17 -14.06 2.06
C LEU A 10 24.85 -14.49 0.75
N ILE A 11 24.06 -14.77 -0.28
CA ILE A 11 24.56 -15.01 -1.64
C ILE A 11 24.35 -13.73 -2.44
N GLN A 12 25.42 -13.04 -2.80
CA GLN A 12 25.36 -11.81 -3.59
C GLN A 12 25.89 -12.06 -5.00
N VAL A 13 25.01 -11.93 -6.00
CA VAL A 13 25.37 -11.97 -7.42
C VAL A 13 25.19 -10.56 -7.99
N LYS A 14 26.30 -9.98 -8.49
CA LYS A 14 26.30 -8.62 -9.08
C LYS A 14 26.15 -8.64 -10.61
N GLU A 15 26.35 -9.80 -11.22
CA GLU A 15 26.28 -9.97 -12.67
C GLU A 15 24.84 -9.94 -13.17
N ARG A 16 24.63 -9.20 -14.26
CA ARG A 16 23.36 -9.11 -14.96
C ARG A 16 23.42 -10.00 -16.22
N PRO A 17 22.51 -10.98 -16.40
CA PRO A 17 22.57 -11.88 -17.56
C PRO A 17 22.46 -11.20 -18.91
N VAL A 18 21.74 -10.07 -18.98
CA VAL A 18 21.72 -9.20 -20.16
C VAL A 18 22.23 -7.84 -19.72
N PRO A 19 23.46 -7.44 -20.06
CA PRO A 19 24.04 -6.17 -19.62
C PRO A 19 23.20 -4.97 -20.07
N LEU A 20 23.26 -3.89 -19.30
CA LEU A 20 22.52 -2.66 -19.55
C LEU A 20 23.47 -1.60 -20.09
N VAL A 21 23.02 -0.88 -21.13
CA VAL A 21 23.79 0.19 -21.78
C VAL A 21 22.98 1.48 -21.76
N ASP A 22 23.61 2.55 -21.32
CA ASP A 22 23.00 3.88 -21.26
C ASP A 22 23.10 4.61 -22.61
N LEU A 23 21.96 4.99 -23.18
CA LEU A 23 21.84 5.88 -24.32
C LEU A 23 21.29 7.23 -23.87
N VAL A 24 22.00 8.31 -24.17
CA VAL A 24 21.64 9.68 -23.82
C VAL A 24 21.29 10.44 -25.08
N PHE A 25 20.15 11.14 -25.06
CA PHE A 25 19.80 12.03 -26.15
C PHE A 25 20.60 13.34 -26.06
N TYR A 26 21.40 13.61 -27.08
CA TYR A 26 22.27 14.79 -27.18
C TYR A 26 22.44 15.19 -28.65
N GLN A 27 22.32 16.50 -28.95
CA GLN A 27 22.46 17.05 -30.31
C GLN A 27 21.61 16.31 -31.36
N GLU A 28 20.32 16.14 -31.09
CA GLU A 28 19.35 15.44 -31.98
C GLU A 28 19.68 13.96 -32.26
N GLN A 29 20.54 13.33 -31.45
CA GLN A 29 20.95 11.94 -31.62
C GLN A 29 20.97 11.17 -30.29
N TRP A 30 20.77 9.85 -30.38
CA TRP A 30 20.96 8.92 -29.27
C TRP A 30 22.41 8.43 -29.26
N LEU A 31 23.18 8.83 -28.25
CA LEU A 31 24.60 8.51 -28.12
C LEU A 31 24.86 7.64 -26.89
N LEU A 32 25.91 6.81 -26.93
CA LEU A 32 26.30 6.03 -25.75
C LEU A 32 26.78 6.97 -24.64
N ALA A 33 26.34 6.77 -23.41
CA ALA A 33 26.72 7.64 -22.29
C ALA A 33 28.24 7.76 -22.13
N LYS A 34 28.97 6.65 -22.31
CA LYS A 34 30.44 6.59 -22.31
C LYS A 34 31.09 7.47 -23.39
N GLU A 35 30.42 7.70 -24.51
CA GLU A 35 30.93 8.52 -25.61
C GLU A 35 30.75 10.00 -25.31
N VAL A 36 29.68 10.38 -24.62
CA VAL A 36 29.42 11.79 -24.27
C VAL A 36 29.97 12.18 -22.91
N GLU A 37 30.49 11.26 -22.10
CA GLU A 37 30.94 11.49 -20.73
C GLU A 37 31.93 12.67 -20.60
N HIS A 38 32.84 12.79 -21.56
CA HIS A 38 33.85 13.86 -21.62
C HIS A 38 33.28 15.26 -21.90
N VAL A 39 32.08 15.34 -22.49
CA VAL A 39 31.34 16.59 -22.75
C VAL A 39 30.21 16.83 -21.75
N LEU A 40 29.96 15.93 -20.79
CA LEU A 40 29.00 16.15 -19.71
C LEU A 40 29.63 17.12 -18.68
N PRO A 41 29.20 18.40 -18.60
CA PRO A 41 29.79 19.32 -17.64
C PRO A 41 29.46 18.88 -16.21
N LYS A 42 30.45 18.80 -15.31
CA LYS A 42 30.25 18.50 -13.87
C LYS A 42 29.29 19.51 -13.20
N LYS A 43 29.20 20.72 -13.75
CA LYS A 43 28.17 21.74 -13.51
C LYS A 43 27.94 22.45 -14.84
N ALA A 44 26.81 22.22 -15.50
CA ALA A 44 26.46 22.95 -16.72
C ALA A 44 26.16 24.43 -16.38
N ALA A 45 26.71 25.37 -17.15
CA ALA A 45 26.34 26.79 -17.04
C ALA A 45 24.85 27.02 -17.39
N ASN A 46 24.31 26.21 -18.30
CA ASN A 46 22.88 26.05 -18.59
C ASN A 46 22.55 24.54 -18.58
N PRO A 47 22.03 23.97 -17.48
CA PRO A 47 21.65 22.57 -17.46
C PRO A 47 20.53 22.31 -18.47
N SER A 48 20.62 21.20 -19.22
CA SER A 48 19.48 20.73 -20.01
C SER A 48 18.28 20.53 -19.08
N LYS A 49 17.08 20.93 -19.49
CA LYS A 49 15.90 20.77 -18.65
C LYS A 49 15.61 19.29 -18.35
N PHE A 50 15.22 19.01 -17.10
CA PHE A 50 14.65 17.73 -16.69
C PHE A 50 13.68 17.97 -15.51
N PRO A 51 12.40 17.59 -15.60
CA PRO A 51 11.74 16.94 -16.74
C PRO A 51 11.77 17.80 -18.01
N ILE A 52 11.60 17.15 -19.15
CA ILE A 52 11.42 17.79 -20.46
C ILE A 52 9.93 17.74 -20.79
N GLU A 53 9.44 18.68 -21.60
CA GLU A 53 8.07 18.67 -22.11
C GLU A 53 7.76 17.36 -22.86
N GLN A 54 6.51 16.92 -22.75
CA GLN A 54 6.09 15.59 -23.21
C GLN A 54 6.10 15.46 -24.73
N ASP A 55 5.77 16.54 -25.45
CA ASP A 55 5.83 16.61 -26.90
C ASP A 55 7.28 16.46 -27.40
N GLU A 56 8.22 17.09 -26.72
CA GLU A 56 9.64 16.96 -27.04
C GLU A 56 10.16 15.54 -26.76
N ILE A 57 9.78 14.94 -25.63
CA ILE A 57 10.09 13.53 -25.35
C ILE A 57 9.54 12.65 -26.48
N ALA A 58 8.28 12.84 -26.88
CA ALA A 58 7.66 12.08 -27.96
C ALA A 58 8.39 12.23 -29.30
N ARG A 59 8.80 13.44 -29.69
CA ARG A 59 9.63 13.68 -30.88
C ARG A 59 10.92 12.87 -30.85
N ARG A 60 11.65 12.90 -29.73
CA ARG A 60 12.92 12.16 -29.55
C ARG A 60 12.73 10.65 -29.63
N LEU A 61 11.56 10.15 -29.24
CA LEU A 61 11.22 8.73 -29.23
C LEU A 61 10.74 8.19 -30.58
N SER A 62 10.37 9.07 -31.52
CA SER A 62 9.87 8.69 -32.85
C SER A 62 10.85 7.79 -33.63
N THR A 63 12.15 7.91 -33.34
CA THR A 63 13.24 7.14 -33.97
C THR A 63 13.49 5.77 -33.32
N LEU A 64 12.95 5.49 -32.13
CA LEU A 64 13.21 4.22 -31.44
C LEU A 64 12.82 2.97 -32.24
N PRO A 65 11.65 2.93 -32.94
CA PRO A 65 11.28 1.74 -33.71
C PRO A 65 12.27 1.45 -34.85
N SER A 66 12.72 2.46 -35.60
CA SER A 66 13.65 2.27 -36.71
C SER A 66 15.06 1.90 -36.24
N MET A 67 15.45 2.34 -35.04
CA MET A 67 16.68 1.92 -34.37
C MET A 67 16.59 0.52 -33.74
N GLY A 68 15.42 -0.13 -33.81
CA GLY A 68 15.18 -1.43 -33.19
C GLY A 68 15.25 -1.38 -31.65
N LEU A 69 14.94 -0.24 -31.03
CA LEU A 69 14.96 -0.05 -29.57
C LEU A 69 13.62 -0.39 -28.90
N THR A 70 12.64 -0.89 -29.65
CA THR A 70 11.33 -1.32 -29.14
C THR A 70 11.26 -2.85 -28.93
N PRO A 71 10.38 -3.37 -28.06
CA PRO A 71 9.43 -2.65 -27.20
C PRO A 71 10.13 -1.84 -26.12
N ALA A 72 9.59 -0.66 -25.80
CA ALA A 72 10.12 0.22 -24.77
C ALA A 72 9.08 0.55 -23.69
N ILE A 73 9.52 0.66 -22.42
CA ILE A 73 8.70 1.21 -21.34
C ILE A 73 9.19 2.61 -20.99
N LEU A 74 8.27 3.56 -20.89
CA LEU A 74 8.53 4.94 -20.48
C LEU A 74 7.86 5.18 -19.12
N TYR A 75 8.65 5.51 -18.11
CA TYR A 75 8.15 5.72 -16.76
C TYR A 75 7.88 7.19 -16.49
N ALA A 76 6.59 7.55 -16.35
CA ALA A 76 6.13 8.90 -16.05
C ALA A 76 5.64 9.02 -14.58
N GLY A 77 5.81 10.21 -14.00
CA GLY A 77 5.54 10.47 -12.57
C GLY A 77 4.09 10.39 -12.15
N ARG A 78 3.14 10.60 -13.07
CA ARG A 78 1.70 10.78 -12.76
C ARG A 78 0.84 10.00 -13.74
N ARG A 79 -0.38 9.66 -13.31
CA ARG A 79 -1.40 8.98 -14.15
C ARG A 79 -1.69 9.78 -15.42
N LEU A 80 -2.11 11.03 -15.26
CA LEU A 80 -2.36 11.96 -16.38
C LEU A 80 -1.12 12.15 -17.27
N SER A 81 0.08 12.19 -16.67
CA SER A 81 1.32 12.28 -17.46
C SER A 81 1.57 11.04 -18.32
N CYS A 82 1.16 9.85 -17.87
CA CYS A 82 1.24 8.63 -18.67
C CYS A 82 0.32 8.70 -19.89
N GLU A 83 -0.92 9.13 -19.67
CA GLU A 83 -1.93 9.25 -20.73
C GLU A 83 -1.49 10.28 -21.78
N ASN A 84 -1.13 11.49 -21.34
CA ASN A 84 -0.72 12.57 -22.25
C ASN A 84 0.54 12.19 -23.04
N LEU A 85 1.57 11.64 -22.39
CA LEU A 85 2.79 11.23 -23.08
C LEU A 85 2.53 10.10 -24.08
N ALA A 86 1.65 9.13 -23.77
CA ALA A 86 1.27 8.10 -24.72
C ALA A 86 0.61 8.71 -25.97
N MET A 87 -0.27 9.70 -25.79
CA MET A 87 -0.91 10.40 -26.90
C MET A 87 0.09 11.23 -27.73
N GLU A 88 1.04 11.92 -27.10
CA GLU A 88 2.11 12.63 -27.82
C GLU A 88 3.00 11.67 -28.63
N VAL A 89 3.32 10.50 -28.07
CA VAL A 89 4.06 9.45 -28.78
C VAL A 89 3.26 8.95 -29.98
N CYS A 90 1.94 8.74 -29.85
CA CYS A 90 1.09 8.40 -30.99
C CYS A 90 1.14 9.44 -32.11
N ARG A 91 1.13 10.75 -31.77
CA ARG A 91 1.22 11.83 -32.77
C ARG A 91 2.56 11.87 -33.50
N SER A 92 3.60 11.31 -32.89
CA SER A 92 4.97 11.29 -33.43
C SER A 92 5.34 9.99 -34.16
N LEU A 93 4.41 9.03 -34.24
CA LEU A 93 4.65 7.71 -34.84
C LEU A 93 3.71 7.43 -36.01
N GLU A 94 4.23 6.78 -37.04
CA GLU A 94 3.40 6.20 -38.11
C GLU A 94 2.50 5.07 -37.56
N PRO A 95 1.28 4.88 -38.10
CA PRO A 95 0.42 3.75 -37.76
C PRO A 95 1.10 2.39 -37.96
N ILE A 96 0.70 1.41 -37.16
CA ILE A 96 1.20 0.03 -37.31
C ILE A 96 0.59 -0.65 -38.55
N PRO A 97 1.27 -1.66 -39.13
CA PRO A 97 0.68 -2.49 -40.18
C PRO A 97 -0.61 -3.17 -39.73
N LYS A 98 -1.53 -3.41 -40.67
CA LYS A 98 -2.82 -4.07 -40.40
C LYS A 98 -2.66 -5.46 -39.76
N GLU A 99 -1.63 -6.20 -40.15
CA GLU A 99 -1.31 -7.52 -39.57
C GLU A 99 -0.99 -7.43 -38.08
N GLN A 100 -0.22 -6.41 -37.68
CA GLN A 100 0.10 -6.18 -36.26
C GLN A 100 -1.14 -5.72 -35.49
N ALA A 101 -1.96 -4.85 -36.08
CA ALA A 101 -3.23 -4.43 -35.48
C ALA A 101 -4.17 -5.62 -35.25
N GLN A 102 -4.25 -6.55 -36.21
CA GLN A 102 -5.03 -7.78 -36.08
C GLN A 102 -4.46 -8.70 -34.99
N ALA A 103 -3.14 -8.88 -34.94
CA ALA A 103 -2.51 -9.68 -33.88
C ALA A 103 -2.78 -9.12 -32.47
N ILE A 104 -2.79 -7.80 -32.31
CA ILE A 104 -3.19 -7.13 -31.05
C ILE A 104 -4.66 -7.45 -30.74
N HIS A 105 -5.54 -7.28 -31.72
CA HIS A 105 -6.97 -7.54 -31.55
C HIS A 105 -7.24 -8.99 -31.14
N ASP A 106 -6.63 -9.96 -31.82
CA ASP A 106 -6.79 -11.39 -31.54
C ASP A 106 -6.27 -11.77 -30.15
N LEU A 107 -5.14 -11.18 -29.73
CA LEU A 107 -4.59 -11.40 -28.40
C LEU A 107 -5.50 -10.82 -27.30
N LEU A 108 -6.09 -9.65 -27.54
CA LEU A 108 -7.06 -9.06 -26.62
C LEU A 108 -8.32 -9.93 -26.51
N ALA A 109 -8.87 -10.39 -27.63
CA ALA A 109 -10.06 -11.24 -27.66
C ALA A 109 -9.84 -12.59 -26.96
N LYS A 110 -8.63 -13.15 -27.03
CA LYS A 110 -8.28 -14.41 -26.36
C LYS A 110 -8.25 -14.29 -24.83
N ASP A 111 -7.87 -13.13 -24.30
CA ASP A 111 -7.66 -12.91 -22.85
C ASP A 111 -8.98 -12.63 -22.10
N SER A 112 -10.02 -12.19 -22.80
CA SER A 112 -11.29 -11.74 -22.22
C SER A 112 -12.41 -12.79 -22.24
N GLY A 113 -12.20 -13.96 -22.85
CA GLY A 113 -13.24 -14.99 -22.97
C GLY A 113 -14.44 -14.48 -23.77
N ASP A 114 -15.65 -14.60 -23.22
CA ASP A 114 -16.91 -14.15 -23.84
C ASP A 114 -17.18 -12.63 -23.68
N GLU A 115 -16.34 -11.90 -22.93
CA GLU A 115 -16.51 -10.46 -22.74
C GLU A 115 -15.68 -9.63 -23.74
N ASP A 116 -16.19 -8.46 -24.15
CA ASP A 116 -15.42 -7.51 -24.95
C ASP A 116 -14.24 -6.96 -24.12
N PRO A 117 -12.97 -7.27 -24.46
CA PRO A 117 -11.80 -6.82 -23.72
C PRO A 117 -11.68 -5.28 -23.72
N LEU A 118 -12.28 -4.64 -24.71
CA LEU A 118 -12.20 -3.20 -24.94
C LEU A 118 -13.22 -2.42 -24.11
N LYS A 119 -14.16 -3.09 -23.42
CA LYS A 119 -15.20 -2.42 -22.61
C LYS A 119 -14.62 -1.57 -21.48
N PHE A 120 -13.44 -1.95 -20.98
CA PHE A 120 -12.72 -1.22 -19.92
C PHE A 120 -11.72 -0.19 -20.46
N PHE A 121 -11.53 -0.14 -21.77
CA PHE A 121 -10.60 0.79 -22.38
C PHE A 121 -11.34 2.09 -22.67
N ASN A 122 -10.81 3.21 -22.18
CA ASN A 122 -11.28 4.49 -22.68
C ASN A 122 -10.93 4.62 -24.19
N PRO A 123 -11.63 5.51 -24.94
CA PRO A 123 -11.42 5.63 -26.38
C PRO A 123 -9.98 5.94 -26.79
N ASN A 124 -9.26 6.71 -25.98
CA ASN A 124 -7.86 7.08 -26.23
C ASN A 124 -6.93 5.86 -26.13
N LEU A 125 -7.05 5.07 -25.06
CA LEU A 125 -6.26 3.84 -24.86
C LEU A 125 -6.52 2.83 -25.99
N ARG A 126 -7.79 2.64 -26.35
CA ARG A 126 -8.18 1.73 -27.45
C ARG A 126 -7.54 2.17 -28.76
N ARG A 127 -7.63 3.46 -29.10
CA ARG A 127 -7.06 4.00 -30.34
C ARG A 127 -5.53 3.92 -30.33
N SER A 128 -4.87 4.29 -29.25
CA SER A 128 -3.41 4.27 -29.15
C SER A 128 -2.84 2.86 -29.35
N ILE A 129 -3.50 1.86 -28.77
CA ILE A 129 -3.09 0.45 -28.89
C ILE A 129 -3.35 -0.08 -30.30
N LEU A 130 -4.58 0.02 -30.82
CA LEU A 130 -4.96 -0.64 -32.06
C LEU A 130 -4.39 0.04 -33.32
N VAL A 131 -4.12 1.36 -33.28
CA VAL A 131 -3.61 2.11 -34.44
C VAL A 131 -2.10 2.30 -34.38
N TYR A 132 -1.52 2.45 -33.19
CA TYR A 132 -0.11 2.79 -33.04
C TYR A 132 0.68 1.77 -32.21
N GLY A 133 0.06 0.74 -31.64
CA GLY A 133 0.77 -0.18 -30.74
C GLY A 133 1.38 0.56 -29.54
N VAL A 134 0.73 1.62 -29.06
CA VAL A 134 1.15 2.40 -27.89
C VAL A 134 0.11 2.21 -26.79
N GLY A 135 0.53 1.69 -25.64
CA GLY A 135 -0.34 1.56 -24.47
C GLY A 135 0.11 2.46 -23.33
N TYR A 136 -0.75 2.64 -22.34
CA TYR A 136 -0.36 3.19 -21.05
C TYR A 136 -0.89 2.37 -19.88
N HIS A 137 -0.19 2.45 -18.74
CA HIS A 137 -0.48 1.63 -17.57
C HIS A 137 -0.32 2.43 -16.26
N HIS A 138 -1.41 2.53 -15.50
CA HIS A 138 -1.40 3.12 -14.16
C HIS A 138 -2.59 2.60 -13.35
N SER A 139 -2.56 2.81 -12.03
CA SER A 139 -3.58 2.30 -11.10
C SER A 139 -5.00 2.80 -11.35
N GLY A 140 -5.16 3.96 -11.99
CA GLY A 140 -6.49 4.48 -12.39
C GLY A 140 -7.20 3.67 -13.48
N LEU A 141 -6.49 2.81 -14.22
CA LEU A 141 -7.10 1.87 -15.15
C LEU A 141 -7.74 0.69 -14.42
N ALA A 142 -8.89 0.22 -14.93
CA ALA A 142 -9.50 -1.01 -14.46
C ALA A 142 -8.47 -2.18 -14.47
N PRO A 143 -8.46 -3.08 -13.48
CA PRO A 143 -7.53 -4.22 -13.43
C PRO A 143 -7.52 -5.06 -14.71
N GLN A 144 -8.69 -5.24 -15.35
CA GLN A 144 -8.83 -5.93 -16.63
C GLN A 144 -8.04 -5.21 -17.73
N ALA A 145 -8.21 -3.89 -17.86
CA ALA A 145 -7.46 -3.09 -18.83
C ALA A 145 -5.94 -3.11 -18.57
N ARG A 146 -5.53 -3.03 -17.30
CA ARG A 146 -4.12 -3.16 -16.90
C ARG A 146 -3.53 -4.51 -17.33
N ARG A 147 -4.25 -5.61 -17.04
CA ARG A 147 -3.82 -6.96 -17.41
C ARG A 147 -3.70 -7.12 -18.92
N SER A 148 -4.65 -6.59 -19.70
CA SER A 148 -4.57 -6.59 -21.15
C SER A 148 -3.34 -5.83 -21.67
N VAL A 149 -3.05 -4.64 -21.12
CA VAL A 149 -1.83 -3.88 -21.48
C VAL A 149 -0.57 -4.67 -21.12
N GLU A 150 -0.48 -5.24 -19.91
CA GLU A 150 0.65 -6.09 -19.48
C GLU A 150 0.87 -7.28 -20.42
N ASN A 151 -0.21 -7.96 -20.82
CA ASN A 151 -0.16 -9.08 -21.75
C ASN A 151 0.34 -8.66 -23.15
N LEU A 152 -0.11 -7.51 -23.65
CA LEU A 152 0.36 -6.96 -24.92
C LEU A 152 1.86 -6.58 -24.87
N VAL A 153 2.34 -6.00 -23.75
CA VAL A 153 3.77 -5.71 -23.57
C VAL A 153 4.58 -7.00 -23.51
N LYS A 154 4.15 -7.96 -22.70
CA LYS A 154 4.80 -9.27 -22.53
C LYS A 154 4.89 -10.04 -23.85
N ALA A 155 3.85 -9.98 -24.67
CA ALA A 155 3.81 -10.57 -26.00
C ALA A 155 4.68 -9.81 -27.03
N GLY A 156 5.19 -8.62 -26.70
CA GLY A 156 5.97 -7.78 -27.61
C GLY A 156 5.12 -7.12 -28.69
N GLN A 157 3.80 -7.01 -28.48
CA GLN A 157 2.86 -6.45 -29.46
C GLN A 157 2.79 -4.92 -29.39
N LEU A 158 3.18 -4.30 -28.26
CA LEU A 158 3.32 -2.86 -28.13
C LEU A 158 4.72 -2.39 -28.52
N ARG A 159 4.80 -1.31 -29.31
CA ARG A 159 6.05 -0.58 -29.58
C ARG A 159 6.51 0.18 -28.33
N VAL A 160 5.56 0.84 -27.66
CA VAL A 160 5.82 1.66 -26.47
C VAL A 160 4.71 1.43 -25.44
N CYS A 161 5.09 1.33 -24.17
CA CYS A 161 4.17 1.38 -23.04
C CYS A 161 4.58 2.51 -22.10
N VAL A 162 3.69 3.47 -21.86
CA VAL A 162 3.92 4.54 -20.88
C VAL A 162 3.30 4.16 -19.55
N ALA A 163 4.07 4.10 -18.47
CA ALA A 163 3.57 3.59 -17.21
C ALA A 163 4.01 4.43 -16.01
N THR A 164 3.26 4.35 -14.92
CA THR A 164 3.79 4.77 -13.62
C THR A 164 4.77 3.72 -13.09
N MET A 165 5.56 4.10 -12.09
CA MET A 165 6.54 3.22 -11.43
C MET A 165 5.94 1.89 -10.93
N GLY A 166 4.64 1.87 -10.62
CA GLY A 166 3.90 0.67 -10.22
C GLY A 166 4.05 -0.52 -11.18
N LEU A 167 4.14 -0.29 -12.49
CA LEU A 167 4.35 -1.38 -13.46
C LEU A 167 5.68 -2.11 -13.25
N SER A 168 6.71 -1.43 -12.69
CA SER A 168 8.00 -2.06 -12.39
C SER A 168 7.96 -2.96 -11.15
N ILE A 169 6.91 -2.88 -10.33
CA ILE A 169 6.68 -3.69 -9.14
C ILE A 169 5.72 -4.82 -9.55
N GLY A 170 6.13 -6.08 -9.44
CA GLY A 170 5.23 -7.23 -9.59
C GLY A 170 5.09 -7.84 -11.01
N ILE A 171 5.71 -7.29 -12.05
CA ILE A 171 5.73 -7.94 -13.37
C ILE A 171 6.88 -8.93 -13.54
N ASN A 172 6.61 -10.00 -14.30
CA ASN A 172 7.60 -11.02 -14.68
C ASN A 172 7.95 -10.96 -16.19
N PHE A 173 8.05 -9.77 -16.75
CA PHE A 173 8.52 -9.57 -18.12
C PHE A 173 9.59 -8.49 -18.20
N SER A 174 10.31 -8.49 -19.33
CA SER A 174 11.35 -7.53 -19.70
C SER A 174 11.06 -7.00 -21.10
N VAL A 175 11.58 -5.81 -21.38
CA VAL A 175 11.45 -5.10 -22.65
C VAL A 175 12.84 -4.79 -23.20
N ARG A 176 12.95 -4.30 -24.44
CA ARG A 176 14.26 -3.99 -25.01
C ARG A 176 14.88 -2.76 -24.35
N SER A 177 14.06 -1.73 -24.15
CA SER A 177 14.51 -0.44 -23.61
C SER A 177 13.61 0.07 -22.49
N ALA A 178 14.17 0.83 -21.56
CA ALA A 178 13.42 1.50 -20.49
C ALA A 178 13.90 2.95 -20.33
N MET A 179 12.97 3.88 -20.06
CA MET A 179 13.25 5.30 -19.86
C MET A 179 12.57 5.81 -18.60
N VAL A 180 13.23 6.70 -17.86
CA VAL A 180 12.60 7.51 -16.81
C VAL A 180 12.40 8.93 -17.34
N THR A 181 11.17 9.42 -17.37
CA THR A 181 10.83 10.72 -17.99
C THR A 181 10.68 11.86 -16.99
N ASP A 182 10.62 11.55 -15.70
CA ASP A 182 10.40 12.50 -14.60
C ASP A 182 11.33 12.14 -13.43
N TYR A 183 11.68 13.12 -12.58
CA TYR A 183 12.42 12.85 -11.34
C TYR A 183 11.54 12.68 -10.12
N SER A 184 10.25 12.99 -10.21
CA SER A 184 9.33 12.98 -9.07
C SER A 184 8.06 12.18 -9.33
N ARG A 185 7.43 11.75 -8.24
CA ARG A 185 6.11 11.10 -8.24
C ARG A 185 5.28 11.55 -7.03
N PRO A 186 3.96 11.38 -7.05
CA PRO A 186 3.17 11.45 -5.84
C PRO A 186 3.65 10.41 -4.80
N GLY A 187 3.85 10.85 -3.57
CA GLY A 187 4.13 10.07 -2.35
C GLY A 187 3.06 10.34 -1.28
N GLU A 188 3.25 9.84 -0.06
CA GLU A 188 2.28 9.94 1.04
C GLU A 188 2.03 11.39 1.47
N MET A 189 3.09 12.17 1.73
CA MET A 189 3.03 13.56 2.18
C MET A 189 3.14 14.59 1.04
N GLY A 190 2.73 14.23 -0.18
CA GLY A 190 2.88 15.07 -1.37
C GLY A 190 3.90 14.52 -2.36
N PHE A 191 4.55 15.36 -3.15
CA PHE A 191 5.50 14.89 -4.16
C PHE A 191 6.83 14.46 -3.54
N THR A 192 7.34 13.30 -3.95
CA THR A 192 8.66 12.79 -3.58
C THR A 192 9.51 12.58 -4.82
N THR A 193 10.82 12.74 -4.67
CA THR A 193 11.79 12.37 -5.72
C THR A 193 11.91 10.85 -5.78
N TYR A 194 12.14 10.29 -6.97
CA TYR A 194 12.44 8.88 -7.11
C TYR A 194 13.73 8.51 -6.38
N SER A 195 13.68 7.43 -5.61
CA SER A 195 14.84 6.84 -4.97
C SER A 195 15.75 6.15 -5.99
N ALA A 196 17.01 5.93 -5.63
CA ALA A 196 17.96 5.24 -6.51
C ALA A 196 17.50 3.80 -6.80
N SER A 197 16.92 3.13 -5.80
CA SER A 197 16.36 1.78 -5.94
C SER A 197 15.16 1.75 -6.88
N GLU A 198 14.29 2.75 -6.82
CA GLU A 198 13.13 2.87 -7.72
C GLU A 198 13.57 3.04 -9.18
N VAL A 199 14.56 3.89 -9.44
CA VAL A 199 15.11 4.07 -10.79
C VAL A 199 15.75 2.78 -11.31
N LEU A 200 16.56 2.11 -10.48
CA LEU A 200 17.18 0.83 -10.84
C LEU A 200 16.13 -0.26 -11.08
N GLN A 201 15.01 -0.24 -10.36
CA GLN A 201 13.91 -1.17 -10.57
C GLN A 201 13.22 -0.94 -11.91
N MET A 202 12.99 0.32 -12.28
CA MET A 202 12.40 0.72 -13.56
C MET A 202 13.32 0.37 -14.74
N LEU A 203 14.57 0.84 -14.73
CA LEU A 203 15.56 0.55 -15.77
C LEU A 203 15.97 -0.93 -15.78
N GLY A 204 15.81 -1.61 -14.65
CA GLY A 204 15.95 -3.05 -14.48
C GLY A 204 15.12 -3.88 -15.45
N ARG A 205 14.06 -3.33 -16.04
CA ARG A 205 13.19 -4.02 -17.00
C ARG A 205 13.75 -4.09 -18.43
N ALA A 206 14.82 -3.37 -18.75
CA ALA A 206 15.43 -3.41 -20.07
C ALA A 206 16.33 -4.64 -20.29
N GLY A 207 16.33 -5.23 -21.47
CA GLY A 207 17.10 -6.43 -21.82
C GLY A 207 16.34 -7.73 -21.56
N ARG A 208 15.88 -8.36 -22.65
CA ARG A 208 15.13 -9.62 -22.62
C ARG A 208 16.07 -10.81 -22.68
N ARG A 209 16.09 -11.62 -21.62
CA ARG A 209 16.88 -12.86 -21.58
C ARG A 209 16.53 -13.76 -22.76
N GLY A 210 17.54 -14.25 -23.47
CA GLY A 210 17.39 -15.12 -24.64
C GLY A 210 16.93 -14.42 -25.92
N ARG A 211 16.71 -13.09 -25.91
CA ARG A 211 16.33 -12.31 -27.11
C ARG A 211 17.27 -11.13 -27.38
N ASP A 212 17.75 -10.47 -26.34
CA ASP A 212 18.63 -9.32 -26.44
C ASP A 212 20.03 -9.67 -25.91
N VAL A 213 21.06 -9.20 -26.63
CA VAL A 213 22.47 -9.24 -26.17
C VAL A 213 22.74 -8.14 -25.14
N VAL A 214 22.08 -6.99 -25.30
CA VAL A 214 22.15 -5.84 -24.40
C VAL A 214 20.75 -5.24 -24.22
N GLY A 215 20.45 -4.75 -23.03
CA GLY A 215 19.28 -3.89 -22.76
C GLY A 215 19.68 -2.42 -22.78
N PHE A 216 18.73 -1.53 -23.06
CA PHE A 216 19.01 -0.10 -23.15
C PHE A 216 18.29 0.71 -22.07
N SER A 217 19.05 1.52 -21.33
CA SER A 217 18.53 2.61 -20.51
C SER A 217 18.56 3.89 -21.32
N LEU A 218 17.39 4.45 -21.58
CA LEU A 218 17.24 5.65 -22.39
C LEU A 218 17.13 6.86 -21.48
N TRP A 219 17.95 7.86 -21.72
CA TRP A 219 17.98 9.12 -20.97
C TRP A 219 17.56 10.26 -21.89
N PRO A 220 16.43 10.93 -21.61
CA PRO A 220 15.88 11.93 -22.52
C PRO A 220 16.77 13.18 -22.59
N SER A 221 17.71 13.38 -21.66
CA SER A 221 18.72 14.44 -21.72
C SER A 221 19.95 14.09 -20.88
N VAL A 222 21.02 14.87 -21.09
CA VAL A 222 22.22 14.87 -20.25
C VAL A 222 21.87 15.08 -18.77
N ALA A 223 20.98 16.02 -18.43
CA ALA A 223 20.59 16.26 -17.05
C ALA A 223 19.85 15.08 -16.41
N ALA A 224 19.02 14.36 -17.18
CA ALA A 224 18.38 13.14 -16.69
C ALA A 224 19.41 12.07 -16.31
N TYR A 225 20.42 11.86 -17.18
CA TYR A 225 21.53 10.95 -16.90
C TYR A 225 22.39 11.43 -15.72
N GLN A 226 22.65 12.73 -15.58
CA GLN A 226 23.41 13.25 -14.42
C GLN A 226 22.65 13.11 -13.10
N LYS A 227 21.31 13.19 -13.14
CA LYS A 227 20.46 13.07 -11.96
C LYS A 227 20.41 11.64 -11.42
N PHE A 228 20.39 10.65 -12.32
CA PHE A 228 20.05 9.26 -11.97
C PHE A 228 21.00 8.19 -12.54
N GLY A 229 21.83 8.53 -13.51
CA GLY A 229 22.83 7.64 -14.08
C GLY A 229 23.85 7.20 -13.03
N GLY A 230 24.26 5.94 -13.09
CA GLY A 230 25.22 5.37 -12.14
C GLY A 230 24.69 5.22 -10.70
N THR A 231 23.38 5.39 -10.46
CA THR A 231 22.75 5.16 -9.16
C THR A 231 23.00 3.75 -8.63
N ARG A 232 23.06 3.61 -7.30
CA ARG A 232 23.27 2.34 -6.60
C ARG A 232 22.04 2.00 -5.76
N ARG A 233 21.83 0.70 -5.52
CA ARG A 233 20.73 0.24 -4.65
C ARG A 233 20.91 0.82 -3.24
N GLU A 234 19.82 1.29 -2.66
CA GLU A 234 19.77 1.70 -1.27
C GLU A 234 19.68 0.47 -0.36
N ASP A 235 19.99 0.67 0.91
CA ASP A 235 19.88 -0.37 1.92
C ASP A 235 18.42 -0.72 2.21
N CYS A 236 18.17 -1.96 2.60
CA CYS A 236 16.85 -2.37 3.05
C CYS A 236 16.61 -1.85 4.47
N GLU A 237 15.52 -1.10 4.64
CA GLU A 237 15.10 -0.55 5.93
C GLU A 237 13.83 -1.23 6.43
N SER A 238 13.67 -1.31 7.75
CA SER A 238 12.44 -1.83 8.36
C SER A 238 11.27 -0.88 8.11
N ARG A 239 10.10 -1.45 7.81
CA ARG A 239 8.82 -0.74 7.71
C ARG A 239 7.84 -1.11 8.82
N LEU A 240 8.34 -1.71 9.90
CA LEU A 240 7.52 -2.03 11.07
C LEU A 240 6.93 -0.74 11.66
N LYS A 241 5.62 -0.75 11.86
CA LYS A 241 4.84 0.32 12.48
C LYS A 241 4.10 -0.24 13.70
N ASN A 242 3.78 0.64 14.65
CA ASN A 242 2.98 0.27 15.81
C ASN A 242 1.52 0.49 15.47
N ASP A 243 0.86 -0.59 15.02
CA ASP A 243 -0.54 -0.58 14.62
C ASP A 243 -1.44 -1.17 15.73
N PRO A 244 -2.59 -0.54 16.06
CA PRO A 244 -3.52 -1.03 17.07
C PRO A 244 -3.93 -2.48 16.87
N THR A 245 -4.25 -2.87 15.64
CA THR A 245 -4.75 -4.21 15.33
C THR A 245 -3.69 -5.28 15.48
N THR A 246 -2.42 -4.94 15.26
CA THR A 246 -1.30 -5.85 15.54
C THR A 246 -1.18 -6.08 17.05
N PHE A 247 -1.26 -5.02 17.85
CA PHE A 247 -1.20 -5.12 19.31
C PHE A 247 -2.36 -5.96 19.87
N LEU A 248 -3.59 -5.61 19.50
CA LEU A 248 -4.81 -6.31 19.92
C LEU A 248 -4.84 -7.75 19.38
N GLY A 249 -4.34 -7.98 18.17
CA GLY A 249 -4.25 -9.31 17.56
C GLY A 249 -3.24 -10.24 18.23
N LEU A 250 -2.16 -9.70 18.82
CA LEU A 250 -1.22 -10.48 19.64
C LEU A 250 -1.85 -10.84 20.99
N LEU A 251 -2.42 -9.86 21.71
CA LEU A 251 -3.17 -10.12 22.95
C LEU A 251 -4.28 -11.15 22.72
N GLY A 252 -5.02 -11.00 21.63
CA GLY A 252 -6.10 -11.89 21.24
C GLY A 252 -5.69 -13.34 20.94
N ARG A 253 -4.40 -13.58 20.68
CA ARG A 253 -3.79 -14.91 20.52
C ARG A 253 -3.21 -15.46 21.83
N GLY A 254 -3.39 -14.75 22.95
CA GLY A 254 -2.91 -15.16 24.27
C GLY A 254 -1.50 -14.66 24.62
N PHE A 255 -0.90 -13.79 23.82
CA PHE A 255 0.39 -13.18 24.17
C PHE A 255 0.18 -12.22 25.35
N ASN A 256 1.04 -12.28 26.36
CA ASN A 256 1.05 -11.25 27.40
C ASN A 256 1.92 -10.04 26.96
N LEU A 257 1.88 -8.95 27.72
CA LEU A 257 2.66 -7.74 27.40
C LEU A 257 4.18 -8.00 27.27
N ARG A 258 4.75 -8.95 28.01
CA ARG A 258 6.16 -9.32 27.89
C ARG A 258 6.44 -10.00 26.55
N ASP A 259 5.54 -10.84 26.09
CA ASP A 259 5.67 -11.51 24.79
C ASP A 259 5.57 -10.51 23.64
N ILE A 260 4.68 -9.51 23.75
CA ILE A 260 4.56 -8.41 22.78
C ILE A 260 5.85 -7.58 22.75
N GLU A 261 6.35 -7.15 23.91
CA GLU A 261 7.62 -6.41 24.01
C GLU A 261 8.76 -7.22 23.36
N ASN A 262 8.85 -8.52 23.67
CA ASN A 262 9.85 -9.43 23.08
C ASN A 262 9.70 -9.57 21.55
N PHE A 263 8.48 -9.57 21.03
CA PHE A 263 8.22 -9.61 19.59
C PHE A 263 8.81 -8.38 18.89
N TYR A 264 8.53 -7.19 19.41
CA TYR A 264 9.05 -5.94 18.85
C TYR A 264 10.58 -5.78 19.06
N GLU A 265 11.13 -6.21 20.20
CA GLU A 265 12.57 -6.20 20.45
C GLU A 265 13.35 -7.14 19.51
N LYS A 266 12.71 -8.15 18.95
CA LYS A 266 13.30 -9.04 17.92
C LYS A 266 13.09 -8.53 16.49
N SER A 267 12.52 -7.34 16.30
CA SER A 267 12.24 -6.80 14.97
C SER A 267 13.49 -6.38 14.19
N PHE A 268 13.36 -6.34 12.85
CA PHE A 268 14.41 -5.76 11.99
C PHE A 268 14.66 -4.28 12.29
N LEU A 269 13.63 -3.55 12.77
CA LEU A 269 13.77 -2.15 13.20
C LEU A 269 14.73 -2.04 14.39
N ARG A 270 14.52 -2.87 15.42
CA ARG A 270 15.41 -2.94 16.59
C ARG A 270 16.82 -3.37 16.23
N PHE A 271 16.95 -4.37 15.34
CA PHE A 271 18.24 -4.85 14.88
C PHE A 271 19.02 -3.77 14.13
N GLY A 272 18.34 -3.00 13.27
CA GLY A 272 18.92 -1.87 12.53
C GLY A 272 19.29 -0.68 13.41
N ASN A 273 18.55 -0.45 14.51
CA ASN A 273 18.81 0.66 15.43
C ASN A 273 18.66 0.24 16.90
N LYS A 274 19.81 0.00 17.56
CA LYS A 274 19.90 -0.38 18.98
C LYS A 274 19.49 0.72 19.98
N ASN A 275 19.11 1.90 19.52
CA ASN A 275 18.59 2.96 20.39
C ASN A 275 17.05 2.98 20.44
N VAL A 276 16.36 2.29 19.54
CA VAL A 276 14.88 2.22 19.54
C VAL A 276 14.40 1.33 20.68
N SER A 277 13.62 1.85 21.62
CA SER A 277 13.06 1.08 22.74
C SER A 277 11.64 0.63 22.43
N PHE A 278 11.28 -0.62 22.75
CA PHE A 278 9.90 -1.12 22.69
C PHE A 278 9.32 -1.46 24.06
N ASN A 279 9.92 -0.92 25.13
CA ASN A 279 9.44 -1.16 26.48
C ASN A 279 7.97 -0.78 26.62
N LEU A 280 7.19 -1.65 27.26
CA LEU A 280 5.79 -1.39 27.62
C LEU A 280 5.67 -0.93 29.08
N ILE A 281 4.55 -0.27 29.40
CA ILE A 281 4.21 0.11 30.76
C ILE A 281 3.74 -1.15 31.49
N ARG A 282 4.52 -1.59 32.48
CA ARG A 282 4.27 -2.83 33.22
C ARG A 282 4.50 -2.63 34.71
N GLU A 283 3.87 -3.49 35.50
CA GLU A 283 3.92 -3.46 36.97
C GLU A 283 5.35 -3.61 37.51
N GLN A 284 6.11 -4.60 37.06
CA GLN A 284 7.45 -4.92 37.58
C GLN A 284 8.47 -3.76 37.46
N PRO A 285 8.66 -3.12 36.29
CA PRO A 285 9.54 -1.96 36.17
C PRO A 285 9.16 -0.81 37.10
N LEU A 286 7.87 -0.57 37.30
CA LEU A 286 7.36 0.52 38.12
C LEU A 286 7.51 0.23 39.61
N LYS A 287 7.24 -1.01 40.07
CA LYS A 287 7.58 -1.47 41.44
C LYS A 287 9.03 -1.20 41.79
N LYS A 288 9.94 -1.57 40.87
CA LYS A 288 11.37 -1.35 41.03
C LYS A 288 11.73 0.13 41.09
N HIS A 289 11.06 0.98 40.32
CA HIS A 289 11.27 2.43 40.32
C HIS A 289 10.81 3.09 41.63
N LEU A 290 9.63 2.70 42.12
CA LEU A 290 9.03 3.23 43.34
C LEU A 290 9.61 2.60 44.63
N GLY A 291 10.32 1.47 44.52
CA GLY A 291 10.88 0.76 45.68
C GLY A 291 9.82 0.06 46.53
N VAL A 292 8.75 -0.42 45.92
CA VAL A 292 7.61 -1.08 46.60
C VAL A 292 7.44 -2.54 46.15
N ASP A 293 6.96 -3.40 47.05
CA ASP A 293 6.75 -4.82 46.76
C ASP A 293 5.45 -5.08 45.99
N LYS A 294 4.44 -4.22 46.20
CA LYS A 294 3.12 -4.29 45.58
C LYS A 294 2.74 -2.89 45.11
N LEU A 295 2.10 -2.83 43.95
CA LEU A 295 1.42 -1.61 43.53
C LEU A 295 -0.03 -1.69 43.98
N ASP A 296 -0.59 -0.55 44.31
CA ASP A 296 -2.03 -0.40 44.53
C ASP A 296 -2.79 -0.26 43.20
N VAL A 297 -2.08 -0.43 42.07
CA VAL A 297 -2.63 -0.39 40.71
C VAL A 297 -2.54 -1.75 40.04
N ARG A 298 -3.59 -2.18 39.36
CA ARG A 298 -3.59 -3.47 38.63
C ARG A 298 -2.89 -3.36 37.27
N SER A 299 -3.35 -2.42 36.46
CA SER A 299 -2.71 -2.06 35.19
C SER A 299 -2.15 -0.65 35.28
N PRO A 300 -0.82 -0.47 35.21
CA PRO A 300 -0.29 0.87 35.29
C PRO A 300 -0.58 1.75 34.07
N ALA A 301 -0.79 1.14 32.91
CA ALA A 301 -1.20 1.86 31.71
C ALA A 301 -2.66 2.31 31.83
N HIS A 302 -3.55 1.44 32.33
CA HIS A 302 -4.96 1.76 32.58
C HIS A 302 -5.13 2.93 33.55
N ALA A 303 -4.50 2.85 34.72
CA ALA A 303 -4.63 3.90 35.73
C ALA A 303 -4.11 5.26 35.21
N TYR A 304 -3.09 5.24 34.34
CA TYR A 304 -2.57 6.45 33.70
C TYR A 304 -3.49 6.99 32.61
N ALA A 305 -4.15 6.12 31.84
CA ALA A 305 -5.18 6.51 30.89
C ALA A 305 -6.34 7.23 31.61
N GLN A 306 -6.88 6.65 32.69
CA GLN A 306 -7.93 7.30 33.49
C GLN A 306 -7.49 8.65 34.07
N TYR A 307 -6.22 8.77 34.47
CA TYR A 307 -5.67 10.05 34.94
C TYR A 307 -5.65 11.12 33.82
N LEU A 308 -5.35 10.74 32.57
CA LEU A 308 -5.39 11.67 31.43
C LEU A 308 -6.82 12.14 31.12
N ASP A 309 -7.81 11.27 31.35
CA ASP A 309 -9.23 11.59 31.19
C ASP A 309 -9.82 12.37 32.38
N GLU A 310 -8.96 12.85 33.28
CA GLU A 310 -9.32 13.60 34.49
C GLU A 310 -10.29 12.86 35.43
N ASP A 311 -10.26 11.52 35.43
CA ASP A 311 -11.11 10.69 36.29
C ASP A 311 -10.73 10.87 37.79
N PRO A 312 -11.63 11.42 38.62
CA PRO A 312 -11.38 11.63 40.05
C PRO A 312 -11.29 10.32 40.84
N GLU A 313 -11.80 9.21 40.30
CA GLU A 313 -11.77 7.89 40.95
C GLU A 313 -10.53 7.07 40.56
N SER A 314 -9.72 7.55 39.62
CA SER A 314 -8.52 6.83 39.16
C SER A 314 -7.55 6.50 40.31
N GLU A 315 -6.98 5.30 40.27
CA GLU A 315 -6.06 4.78 41.28
C GLU A 315 -4.83 5.70 41.48
N ILE A 316 -4.39 6.39 40.42
CA ILE A 316 -3.29 7.38 40.47
C ILE A 316 -3.71 8.65 41.19
N SER A 317 -4.93 9.14 40.96
CA SER A 317 -5.41 10.38 41.58
C SER A 317 -5.49 10.26 43.10
N GLN A 318 -5.73 9.06 43.61
CA GLN A 318 -5.78 8.75 45.04
C GLN A 318 -4.42 8.31 45.61
N SER A 319 -3.40 8.11 44.77
CA SER A 319 -2.11 7.58 45.20
C SER A 319 -1.22 8.64 45.88
N PRO A 320 -0.62 8.33 47.04
CA PRO A 320 0.37 9.21 47.68
C PRO A 320 1.68 9.31 46.88
N SER A 321 1.91 8.43 45.90
CA SER A 321 3.08 8.43 45.01
C SER A 321 2.74 8.86 43.58
N LYS A 322 1.63 9.59 43.39
CA LYS A 322 1.12 10.07 42.11
C LYS A 322 2.20 10.68 41.21
N ASP A 323 3.00 11.61 41.73
CA ASP A 323 3.99 12.33 40.92
C ASP A 323 5.09 11.39 40.39
N LEU A 324 5.61 10.50 41.24
CA LEU A 324 6.62 9.51 40.85
C LEU A 324 6.09 8.53 39.80
N TYR A 325 4.82 8.16 39.93
CA TYR A 325 4.14 7.29 39.00
C TYR A 325 4.01 7.94 37.61
N ILE A 326 3.50 9.17 37.59
CA ILE A 326 3.31 9.97 36.38
C ILE A 326 4.66 10.23 35.70
N ASP A 327 5.68 10.61 36.46
CA ASP A 327 7.03 10.89 35.93
C ASP A 327 7.64 9.65 35.30
N PHE A 328 7.48 8.48 35.93
CA PHE A 328 7.95 7.22 35.36
C PHE A 328 7.25 6.91 34.04
N ILE A 329 5.92 6.99 33.98
CA ILE A 329 5.19 6.67 32.76
C ILE A 329 5.49 7.67 31.64
N LYS A 330 5.53 8.98 31.94
CA LYS A 330 5.97 10.01 30.98
C LYS A 330 7.35 9.71 30.41
N SER A 331 8.28 9.19 31.22
CA SER A 331 9.60 8.76 30.73
C SER A 331 9.53 7.60 29.72
N LYS A 332 8.51 6.73 29.82
CA LYS A 332 8.29 5.59 28.94
C LYS A 332 7.51 5.94 27.68
N LEU A 333 6.64 6.94 27.72
CA LEU A 333 5.88 7.45 26.56
C LEU A 333 6.77 8.02 25.44
N ASN A 334 8.07 8.18 25.68
CA ASN A 334 9.06 8.50 24.65
C ASN A 334 9.21 7.44 23.54
N ASN A 335 8.55 6.28 23.67
CA ASN A 335 8.48 5.31 22.58
C ASN A 335 7.03 5.06 22.13
N PRO A 336 6.77 4.89 20.82
CA PRO A 336 5.39 4.86 20.33
C PRO A 336 4.62 3.59 20.74
N LEU A 337 5.29 2.52 21.19
CA LEU A 337 4.59 1.29 21.60
C LEU A 337 3.96 1.43 22.99
N SER A 338 4.68 2.06 23.95
CA SER A 338 4.10 2.47 25.23
C SER A 338 2.96 3.47 25.07
N HIS A 339 3.11 4.43 24.16
CA HIS A 339 2.08 5.43 23.91
C HIS A 339 0.81 4.80 23.31
N LEU A 340 0.97 3.88 22.35
CA LEU A 340 -0.14 3.06 21.86
C LEU A 340 -0.80 2.23 22.98
N HIS A 341 -0.03 1.64 23.89
CA HIS A 341 -0.57 0.84 24.99
C HIS A 341 -1.50 1.66 25.91
N VAL A 342 -1.10 2.88 26.31
CA VAL A 342 -1.97 3.79 27.07
C VAL A 342 -3.20 4.18 26.26
N HIS A 343 -3.00 4.52 24.98
CA HIS A 343 -4.10 4.92 24.10
C HIS A 343 -5.17 3.84 23.96
N LEU A 344 -4.78 2.57 23.87
CA LEU A 344 -5.73 1.45 23.80
C LEU A 344 -6.57 1.29 25.09
N HIS A 345 -6.04 1.70 26.25
CA HIS A 345 -6.83 1.80 27.48
C HIS A 345 -7.78 2.98 27.47
N SER A 346 -7.34 4.18 27.06
CA SER A 346 -8.19 5.38 27.07
C SER A 346 -9.39 5.25 26.14
N ILE A 347 -9.23 4.61 24.98
CA ILE A 347 -10.35 4.35 24.06
C ILE A 347 -11.16 3.09 24.42
N GLY A 348 -10.84 2.40 25.52
CA GLY A 348 -11.61 1.25 26.01
C GLY A 348 -11.43 -0.06 25.23
N CYS A 349 -10.32 -0.26 24.53
CA CYS A 349 -9.99 -1.55 23.91
C CYS A 349 -9.46 -2.59 24.91
N LEU A 350 -8.90 -2.12 26.02
CA LEU A 350 -8.32 -2.93 27.08
C LEU A 350 -9.04 -2.63 28.40
N ASP A 351 -9.24 -3.67 29.22
CA ASP A 351 -9.76 -3.56 30.58
C ASP A 351 -8.64 -3.37 31.62
N GLU A 352 -9.01 -3.16 32.89
CA GLU A 352 -8.07 -2.97 34.01
C GLU A 352 -7.08 -4.15 34.23
N ASP A 353 -7.37 -5.32 33.64
CA ASP A 353 -6.56 -6.55 33.73
C ASP A 353 -5.70 -6.78 32.47
N GLU A 354 -5.58 -5.80 31.57
CA GLU A 354 -4.87 -5.90 30.28
C GLU A 354 -5.50 -6.90 29.29
N ARG A 355 -6.79 -7.20 29.44
CA ARG A 355 -7.53 -8.09 28.55
C ARG A 355 -8.32 -7.28 27.53
N LEU A 356 -8.59 -7.91 26.39
CA LEU A 356 -9.44 -7.30 25.37
C LEU A 356 -10.86 -7.14 25.91
N THR A 357 -11.40 -5.92 25.81
CA THR A 357 -12.84 -5.67 25.98
C THR A 357 -13.62 -6.25 24.79
N SER A 358 -14.96 -6.17 24.82
CA SER A 358 -15.78 -6.52 23.65
C SER A 358 -15.37 -5.71 22.41
N PHE A 359 -15.23 -4.39 22.57
CA PHE A 359 -14.68 -3.51 21.54
C PHE A 359 -13.29 -3.96 21.05
N GLY A 360 -12.33 -4.16 21.95
CA GLY A 360 -10.97 -4.59 21.58
C GLY A 360 -10.93 -5.95 20.87
N SER A 361 -11.83 -6.86 21.24
CA SER A 361 -11.99 -8.18 20.62
C SER A 361 -12.52 -8.10 19.19
N ILE A 362 -13.41 -7.15 18.90
CA ILE A 362 -13.90 -6.87 17.54
C ILE A 362 -12.81 -6.14 16.74
N ALA A 363 -12.21 -5.10 17.31
CA ALA A 363 -11.26 -4.20 16.65
C ALA A 363 -10.03 -4.90 16.05
N ARG A 364 -9.56 -6.00 16.67
CA ARG A 364 -8.44 -6.80 16.16
C ARG A 364 -8.65 -7.38 14.75
N TYR A 365 -9.88 -7.43 14.26
CA TYR A 365 -10.24 -7.92 12.93
C TYR A 365 -10.29 -6.84 11.85
N PHE A 366 -10.08 -5.57 12.20
CA PHE A 366 -10.22 -4.42 11.30
C PHE A 366 -8.89 -3.70 11.03
N PRO A 367 -7.94 -4.32 10.30
CA PRO A 367 -6.60 -3.75 10.04
C PRO A 367 -6.59 -2.52 9.12
N GLN A 368 -7.75 -2.10 8.62
CA GLN A 368 -7.88 -0.96 7.71
C GLN A 368 -7.96 0.37 8.49
N SER A 369 -7.53 1.47 7.88
CA SER A 369 -7.63 2.80 8.52
C SER A 369 -9.09 3.20 8.72
N GLY A 370 -9.46 3.61 9.93
CA GLY A 370 -10.86 3.82 10.32
C GLY A 370 -11.53 2.55 10.88
N GLY A 371 -10.83 1.42 10.89
CA GLY A 371 -11.30 0.14 11.42
C GLY A 371 -11.69 0.16 12.90
N MET A 372 -10.98 0.94 13.73
CA MET A 372 -11.30 1.10 15.15
C MET A 372 -12.68 1.75 15.34
N LEU A 373 -12.99 2.81 14.59
CA LEU A 373 -14.30 3.45 14.61
C LEU A 373 -15.42 2.47 14.23
N LEU A 374 -15.21 1.69 13.17
CA LEU A 374 -16.21 0.70 12.74
C LEU A 374 -16.44 -0.37 13.80
N ALA A 375 -15.37 -0.89 14.40
CA ALA A 375 -15.46 -1.87 15.47
C ALA A 375 -16.19 -1.31 16.71
N PHE A 376 -15.97 -0.04 17.04
CA PHE A 376 -16.64 0.65 18.13
C PHE A 376 -18.15 0.79 17.90
N LEU A 377 -18.55 1.23 16.70
CA LEU A 377 -19.97 1.37 16.35
C LEU A 377 -20.67 0.01 16.32
N ILE A 378 -19.98 -1.05 15.88
CA ILE A 378 -20.52 -2.41 15.93
C ILE A 378 -20.69 -2.87 17.39
N ASP A 379 -19.70 -2.64 18.25
CA ASP A 379 -19.75 -3.02 19.67
C ASP A 379 -20.93 -2.38 20.42
N ARG A 380 -21.20 -1.10 20.12
CA ARG A 380 -22.34 -0.35 20.67
C ARG A 380 -23.69 -0.74 20.07
N GLY A 381 -23.71 -1.51 18.98
CA GLY A 381 -24.92 -1.82 18.22
C GLY A 381 -25.42 -0.68 17.32
N ASP A 382 -24.62 0.37 17.14
CA ASP A 382 -24.88 1.45 16.18
C ASP A 382 -24.70 0.96 14.73
N ILE A 383 -23.97 -0.14 14.53
CA ILE A 383 -23.97 -0.94 13.29
C ILE A 383 -24.44 -2.36 13.61
N ASP A 384 -25.63 -2.71 13.13
CA ASP A 384 -26.32 -3.98 13.30
C ASP A 384 -26.91 -4.49 11.96
N VAL A 385 -27.72 -5.55 12.01
CA VAL A 385 -28.31 -6.13 10.79
C VAL A 385 -29.29 -5.17 10.10
N PRO A 386 -30.28 -4.57 10.80
CA PRO A 386 -31.17 -3.56 10.21
C PRO A 386 -30.49 -2.38 9.52
N ASN A 387 -29.37 -1.89 10.06
CA ASN A 387 -28.71 -0.68 9.55
C ASN A 387 -27.36 -0.94 8.84
N LEU A 388 -27.04 -2.21 8.53
CA LEU A 388 -25.78 -2.61 7.91
C LEU A 388 -25.46 -1.84 6.61
N LEU A 389 -26.48 -1.43 5.85
CA LEU A 389 -26.29 -0.61 4.65
C LEU A 389 -25.67 0.75 5.00
N ALA A 390 -26.13 1.42 6.05
CA ALA A 390 -25.52 2.66 6.53
C ALA A 390 -24.07 2.40 6.98
N GLY A 391 -23.83 1.32 7.73
CA GLY A 391 -22.49 0.88 8.09
C GLY A 391 -21.57 0.68 6.87
N LEU A 392 -22.09 0.12 5.78
CA LEU A 392 -21.35 -0.06 4.54
C LEU A 392 -21.07 1.28 3.83
N GLU A 393 -21.98 2.24 3.87
CA GLU A 393 -21.73 3.59 3.35
C GLU A 393 -20.59 4.29 4.12
N LEU A 394 -20.52 4.11 5.45
CA LEU A 394 -19.39 4.56 6.27
C LEU A 394 -18.09 3.81 5.97
N MET A 395 -18.14 2.49 5.78
CA MET A 395 -16.97 1.71 5.32
C MET A 395 -16.45 2.24 3.98
N GLY A 396 -17.35 2.52 3.04
CA GLY A 396 -17.04 3.09 1.74
C GLY A 396 -16.41 4.48 1.83
N SER A 397 -16.85 5.28 2.79
CA SER A 397 -16.27 6.60 3.00
C SER A 397 -14.84 6.53 3.54
N MET A 398 -14.39 5.41 4.13
CA MET A 398 -12.99 5.16 4.52
C MET A 398 -12.14 4.49 3.43
N CYS A 399 -12.66 4.33 2.21
CA CYS A 399 -11.97 3.60 1.14
C CYS A 399 -11.31 4.50 0.09
N LEU A 400 -11.51 5.83 0.16
CA LEU A 400 -11.10 6.78 -0.88
C LEU A 400 -10.02 7.74 -0.37
N SER A 401 -8.77 7.32 -0.46
CA SER A 401 -7.65 8.24 -0.31
C SER A 401 -7.61 9.21 -1.52
N ARG A 402 -7.65 10.54 -1.27
CA ARG A 402 -7.21 11.63 -2.19
C ARG A 402 -8.22 12.42 -3.06
N PHE A 403 -9.46 12.61 -2.65
CA PHE A 403 -10.35 13.58 -3.34
C PHE A 403 -10.81 14.68 -2.38
N LYS A 404 -9.96 15.70 -2.16
CA LYS A 404 -10.21 16.77 -1.19
C LYS A 404 -11.33 17.74 -1.57
N ASP A 405 -11.87 17.65 -2.79
CA ASP A 405 -13.13 18.31 -3.17
C ASP A 405 -14.03 17.27 -3.82
N PRO A 406 -14.68 16.41 -3.02
CA PRO A 406 -15.61 15.44 -3.57
C PRO A 406 -16.81 16.20 -4.14
N ARG A 407 -17.16 15.89 -5.39
CA ARG A 407 -18.47 16.25 -5.94
C ARG A 407 -19.48 15.26 -5.37
N ILE A 408 -19.84 15.44 -4.10
CA ILE A 408 -20.90 14.67 -3.46
C ILE A 408 -22.22 15.06 -4.15
N PRO A 409 -23.07 14.10 -4.55
CA PRO A 409 -24.39 14.43 -5.09
C PRO A 409 -25.19 15.28 -4.08
N GLU A 410 -25.84 16.34 -4.54
CA GLU A 410 -26.59 17.26 -3.67
C GLU A 410 -27.76 16.57 -2.95
N ASP A 411 -28.29 15.49 -3.52
CA ASP A 411 -29.37 14.68 -2.98
C ASP A 411 -28.88 13.53 -2.07
N TYR A 412 -27.57 13.41 -1.86
CA TYR A 412 -27.00 12.38 -1.00
C TYR A 412 -27.04 12.78 0.47
N ASP A 413 -28.02 12.22 1.17
CA ASP A 413 -28.09 12.22 2.63
C ASP A 413 -27.13 11.16 3.21
N TYR A 414 -25.99 11.61 3.77
CA TYR A 414 -24.99 10.74 4.37
C TYR A 414 -25.52 10.22 5.72
N PRO A 415 -25.51 8.90 5.99
CA PRO A 415 -26.20 8.34 7.15
C PRO A 415 -25.59 8.67 8.52
N PHE A 416 -24.44 9.33 8.54
CA PHE A 416 -23.75 9.79 9.75
C PHE A 416 -23.48 11.30 9.65
N GLU A 417 -23.29 11.97 10.77
CA GLU A 417 -22.86 13.36 10.77
C GLU A 417 -21.34 13.40 10.50
N ALA A 418 -20.92 14.06 9.42
CA ALA A 418 -19.54 13.95 8.93
C ALA A 418 -18.52 14.52 9.92
N LYS A 419 -18.92 15.54 10.69
CA LYS A 419 -18.06 16.17 11.69
C LYS A 419 -17.87 15.25 12.90
N GLU A 420 -18.93 14.63 13.40
CA GLU A 420 -18.88 13.59 14.43
C GLU A 420 -17.98 12.41 14.00
N VAL A 421 -18.05 11.99 12.73
CA VAL A 421 -17.15 10.95 12.20
C VAL A 421 -15.69 11.41 12.22
N GLU A 422 -15.40 12.64 11.82
CA GLU A 422 -14.03 13.19 11.87
C GLU A 422 -13.51 13.34 13.31
N GLU A 423 -14.36 13.77 14.25
CA GLU A 423 -14.04 13.87 15.68
C GLU A 423 -13.72 12.49 16.26
N MET A 424 -14.56 11.48 16.00
CA MET A 424 -14.28 10.10 16.45
C MET A 424 -13.03 9.50 15.79
N LEU A 425 -12.76 9.82 14.52
CA LEU A 425 -11.52 9.36 13.88
C LEU A 425 -10.29 9.95 14.57
N GLN A 426 -10.32 11.21 15.00
CA GLN A 426 -9.23 11.81 15.78
C GLN A 426 -9.11 11.20 17.18
N GLU A 427 -10.23 10.82 17.79
CA GLU A 427 -10.22 10.10 19.07
C GLU A 427 -9.57 8.72 18.93
N PHE A 428 -9.96 7.91 17.93
CA PHE A 428 -9.40 6.57 17.77
C PHE A 428 -8.00 6.56 17.15
N TYR A 429 -7.68 7.54 16.31
CA TYR A 429 -6.40 7.68 15.63
C TYR A 429 -5.79 9.07 15.86
N PRO A 430 -5.34 9.42 17.08
CA PRO A 430 -4.77 10.73 17.35
C PRO A 430 -3.53 11.01 16.48
N LEU A 431 -3.39 12.26 16.05
CA LEU A 431 -2.36 12.71 15.12
C LEU A 431 -0.95 12.41 15.61
N GLU A 432 -0.72 12.48 16.92
CA GLU A 432 0.56 12.23 17.58
C GLU A 432 1.03 10.78 17.44
N LEU A 433 0.09 9.84 17.28
CA LEU A 433 0.37 8.41 17.12
C LEU A 433 0.29 7.97 15.65
N PHE A 434 -0.54 8.63 14.85
CA PHE A 434 -0.91 8.17 13.51
C PHE A 434 -0.80 9.28 12.46
N GLU A 435 0.25 10.11 12.52
CA GLU A 435 0.49 11.22 11.60
C GLU A 435 0.34 10.81 10.13
N GLU A 436 0.73 9.58 9.77
CA GLU A 436 0.64 9.08 8.40
C GLU A 436 -0.78 8.96 7.85
N LEU A 437 -1.78 8.89 8.73
CA LEU A 437 -3.20 8.76 8.36
C LEU A 437 -3.82 10.11 8.05
N TYR A 438 -3.11 11.21 8.32
CA TYR A 438 -3.62 12.57 8.11
C TYR A 438 -2.93 13.25 6.94
N ASP A 439 -3.67 14.14 6.30
CA ASP A 439 -3.09 15.16 5.46
C ASP A 439 -3.02 16.50 6.19
N PRO A 440 -1.97 17.30 5.97
CA PRO A 440 -1.83 18.60 6.62
C PRO A 440 -2.89 19.60 6.14
N PRO A 441 -3.11 20.68 6.92
CA PRO A 441 -4.00 21.78 6.55
C PRO A 441 -3.68 22.35 5.16
N SER A 442 -4.72 22.85 4.49
CA SER A 442 -4.58 23.40 3.12
C SER A 442 -5.39 24.69 2.97
N PRO A 443 -5.15 25.50 1.91
CA PRO A 443 -5.93 26.72 1.68
C PRO A 443 -7.45 26.50 1.54
N ARG A 444 -7.90 25.25 1.31
CA ARG A 444 -9.31 24.89 1.14
C ARG A 444 -9.94 24.26 2.38
N ARG A 445 -9.15 23.83 3.37
CA ARG A 445 -9.63 23.15 4.58
C ARG A 445 -8.72 23.50 5.76
N GLU A 446 -9.33 24.03 6.82
CA GLU A 446 -8.67 24.27 8.10
C GLU A 446 -8.47 22.93 8.83
N GLY A 447 -7.33 22.78 9.53
CA GLY A 447 -7.03 21.58 10.30
C GLY A 447 -6.48 20.39 9.49
N TYR A 448 -6.05 19.37 10.23
CA TYR A 448 -5.62 18.09 9.66
C TYR A 448 -6.86 17.27 9.26
N VAL A 449 -6.77 16.56 8.14
CA VAL A 449 -7.88 15.76 7.60
C VAL A 449 -7.48 14.31 7.54
N PHE A 450 -8.33 13.41 8.05
CA PHE A 450 -8.11 11.98 7.92
C PHE A 450 -8.12 11.60 6.44
N ARG A 451 -6.98 11.15 5.92
CA ARG A 451 -6.66 11.05 4.49
C ARG A 451 -7.63 10.18 3.71
N GLU A 452 -8.13 9.13 4.35
CA GLU A 452 -8.99 8.14 3.70
C GLU A 452 -10.48 8.46 3.80
N PHE A 453 -10.88 9.44 4.63
CA PHE A 453 -12.28 9.78 4.82
C PHE A 453 -12.82 10.67 3.68
N ASN A 454 -13.84 10.15 3.01
CA ASN A 454 -14.53 10.82 1.92
C ASN A 454 -15.96 10.30 1.71
N PRO A 455 -17.00 11.07 2.04
CA PRO A 455 -18.40 10.64 1.90
C PRO A 455 -18.84 10.26 0.48
N LEU A 456 -18.11 10.70 -0.57
CA LEU A 456 -18.35 10.24 -1.95
C LEU A 456 -18.31 8.72 -2.07
N GLY A 457 -17.46 8.04 -1.28
CA GLY A 457 -17.38 6.58 -1.27
C GLY A 457 -18.70 5.93 -0.89
N GLY A 458 -19.34 6.46 0.17
CA GLY A 458 -20.67 6.02 0.60
C GLY A 458 -21.75 6.27 -0.46
N ALA A 459 -21.73 7.45 -1.09
CA ALA A 459 -22.68 7.80 -2.16
C ALA A 459 -22.62 6.81 -3.34
N LEU A 460 -21.40 6.47 -3.79
CA LEU A 460 -21.18 5.54 -4.90
C LEU A 460 -21.60 4.10 -4.54
N ILE A 461 -21.36 3.67 -3.30
CA ILE A 461 -21.86 2.39 -2.79
C ILE A 461 -23.38 2.35 -2.81
N ARG A 462 -24.03 3.40 -2.31
CA ARG A 462 -25.49 3.49 -2.27
C ARG A 462 -26.09 3.42 -3.67
N GLU A 463 -25.53 4.14 -4.65
CA GLU A 463 -25.97 4.04 -6.05
C GLU A 463 -25.78 2.62 -6.61
N TRP A 464 -24.66 1.97 -6.31
CA TRP A 464 -24.38 0.61 -6.77
C TRP A 464 -25.37 -0.43 -6.22
N ILE A 465 -25.69 -0.34 -4.94
CA ILE A 465 -26.64 -1.25 -4.27
C ILE A 465 -28.07 -1.01 -4.76
N LYS A 466 -28.43 0.23 -5.10
CA LYS A 466 -29.70 0.57 -5.74
C LYS A 466 -29.82 0.04 -7.19
N GLY A 467 -28.79 -0.60 -7.73
CA GLY A 467 -28.84 -1.29 -9.02
C GLY A 467 -28.28 -0.48 -10.20
N ALA A 468 -27.54 0.60 -9.96
CA ALA A 468 -26.87 1.33 -11.04
C ALA A 468 -25.96 0.40 -11.87
N SER A 469 -25.93 0.60 -13.18
CA SER A 469 -24.99 -0.12 -14.04
C SER A 469 -23.57 0.43 -13.87
N TRP A 470 -22.57 -0.41 -14.19
CA TRP A 470 -21.17 0.02 -14.14
C TRP A 470 -20.90 1.22 -15.06
N ALA A 471 -21.49 1.21 -16.25
CA ALA A 471 -21.33 2.29 -17.22
C ALA A 471 -21.89 3.63 -16.71
N GLU A 472 -23.02 3.60 -15.99
CA GLU A 472 -23.60 4.80 -15.37
C GLU A 472 -22.70 5.35 -14.26
N LEU A 473 -22.20 4.49 -13.37
CA LEU A 473 -21.28 4.91 -12.30
C LEU A 473 -20.01 5.51 -12.88
N VAL A 474 -19.40 4.85 -13.87
CA VAL A 474 -18.18 5.36 -14.53
C VAL A 474 -18.44 6.72 -15.17
N LYS A 475 -19.56 6.88 -15.89
CA LYS A 475 -19.90 8.14 -16.55
C LYS A 475 -20.13 9.29 -15.56
N LYS A 476 -20.75 9.02 -14.40
CA LYS A 476 -21.05 10.04 -13.39
C LYS A 476 -19.83 10.41 -12.55
N SER A 477 -19.00 9.44 -12.20
CA SER A 477 -17.98 9.61 -11.15
C SER A 477 -16.55 9.73 -11.68
N CYS A 478 -16.21 9.08 -12.79
CA CYS A 478 -14.83 9.01 -13.24
C CYS A 478 -14.39 10.25 -14.02
N ASP A 479 -13.19 10.73 -13.72
CA ASP A 479 -12.51 11.83 -14.39
C ASP A 479 -10.98 11.63 -14.42
N GLU A 480 -10.21 12.66 -14.74
CA GLU A 480 -8.74 12.61 -14.81
C GLU A 480 -8.06 12.25 -13.46
N LYS A 481 -8.77 12.44 -12.34
CA LYS A 481 -8.26 12.19 -10.99
C LYS A 481 -8.80 10.88 -10.43
N PHE A 482 -10.07 10.55 -10.70
CA PHE A 482 -10.73 9.34 -10.24
C PHE A 482 -11.02 8.40 -11.42
N GLY A 483 -10.24 7.34 -11.58
CA GLY A 483 -10.38 6.40 -12.68
C GLY A 483 -11.25 5.18 -12.30
N GLN A 484 -11.58 4.37 -13.31
CA GLN A 484 -12.32 3.11 -13.09
C GLN A 484 -11.60 2.17 -12.11
N GLY A 485 -10.26 2.17 -12.10
CA GLY A 485 -9.48 1.39 -11.15
C GLY A 485 -9.66 1.85 -9.70
N ASP A 486 -9.82 3.15 -9.46
CA ASP A 486 -10.10 3.68 -8.12
C ASP A 486 -11.53 3.33 -7.69
N LEU A 487 -12.50 3.44 -8.60
CA LEU A 487 -13.88 3.01 -8.37
C LEU A 487 -13.97 1.52 -8.04
N MET A 488 -13.24 0.65 -8.74
CA MET A 488 -13.19 -0.78 -8.41
C MET A 488 -12.53 -1.03 -7.05
N ASN A 489 -11.45 -0.32 -6.74
CA ASN A 489 -10.79 -0.44 -5.44
C ASN A 489 -11.69 -0.01 -4.27
N LEU A 490 -12.56 0.99 -4.46
CA LEU A 490 -13.59 1.35 -3.47
C LEU A 490 -14.44 0.14 -3.11
N PHE A 491 -14.99 -0.58 -4.10
CA PHE A 491 -15.80 -1.75 -3.86
C PHE A 491 -15.01 -2.93 -3.27
N TYR A 492 -13.79 -3.18 -3.75
CA TYR A 492 -12.94 -4.25 -3.18
C TYR A 492 -12.55 -3.97 -1.72
N ARG A 493 -12.21 -2.74 -1.38
CA ARG A 493 -11.90 -2.35 0.01
C ARG A 493 -13.15 -2.43 0.90
N SER A 494 -14.31 -2.00 0.39
CA SER A 494 -15.59 -2.12 1.12
C SER A 494 -15.96 -3.58 1.39
N ALA A 495 -15.74 -4.47 0.41
CA ALA A 495 -15.88 -5.91 0.58
C ALA A 495 -14.90 -6.48 1.62
N THR A 496 -13.70 -5.90 1.73
CA THR A 496 -12.72 -6.29 2.75
C THR A 496 -13.18 -5.89 4.15
N TYR A 497 -13.83 -4.73 4.32
CA TYR A 497 -14.47 -4.37 5.59
C TYR A 497 -15.59 -5.33 5.97
N LEU A 498 -16.46 -5.70 5.02
CA LEU A 498 -17.49 -6.71 5.27
C LEU A 498 -16.87 -8.08 5.62
N GLN A 499 -15.74 -8.43 5.00
CA GLN A 499 -14.99 -9.64 5.38
C GLN A 499 -14.45 -9.56 6.82
N SER A 500 -13.98 -8.40 7.28
CA SER A 500 -13.59 -8.19 8.69
C SER A 500 -14.78 -8.40 9.64
N VAL A 501 -15.99 -7.94 9.29
CA VAL A 501 -17.21 -8.21 10.06
C VAL A 501 -17.54 -9.71 10.12
N VAL A 502 -17.31 -10.43 9.02
CA VAL A 502 -17.46 -11.90 8.98
C VAL A 502 -16.45 -12.59 9.90
N GLN A 503 -15.17 -12.19 9.85
CA GLN A 503 -14.09 -12.76 10.66
C GLN A 503 -14.23 -12.47 12.15
N ALA A 504 -14.86 -11.36 12.52
CA ALA A 504 -15.18 -11.02 13.90
C ALA A 504 -16.24 -11.96 14.52
N LYS A 505 -16.90 -12.83 13.72
CA LYS A 505 -17.87 -13.85 14.18
C LYS A 505 -19.01 -13.29 15.03
N ILE A 506 -19.52 -12.12 14.65
CA ILE A 506 -20.58 -11.41 15.37
C ILE A 506 -21.94 -12.05 15.04
N PRO A 507 -22.69 -12.54 16.04
CA PRO A 507 -23.94 -13.26 15.81
C PRO A 507 -24.94 -12.48 14.95
N LYS A 508 -25.54 -13.16 13.96
CA LYS A 508 -26.46 -12.61 12.93
C LYS A 508 -25.83 -11.59 11.97
N LEU A 509 -24.95 -10.71 12.44
CA LEU A 509 -24.29 -9.69 11.62
C LEU A 509 -23.35 -10.30 10.58
N SER A 510 -22.57 -11.33 10.93
CA SER A 510 -21.64 -11.97 9.99
C SER A 510 -22.35 -12.58 8.77
N ALA A 511 -23.54 -13.17 8.94
CA ALA A 511 -24.31 -13.73 7.82
C ALA A 511 -24.82 -12.63 6.88
N ALA A 512 -25.36 -11.54 7.45
CA ALA A 512 -25.80 -10.38 6.68
C ALA A 512 -24.64 -9.69 5.94
N ALA A 513 -23.48 -9.56 6.59
CA ALA A 513 -22.27 -9.00 5.99
C ALA A 513 -21.74 -9.85 4.82
N ALA A 514 -21.75 -11.17 4.95
CA ALA A 514 -21.37 -12.07 3.86
C ALA A 514 -22.30 -11.94 2.65
N GLN A 515 -23.61 -11.89 2.88
CA GLN A 515 -24.58 -11.67 1.80
C GLN A 515 -24.36 -10.32 1.11
N LEU A 516 -24.24 -9.24 1.87
CA LEU A 516 -24.04 -7.90 1.33
C LEU A 516 -22.71 -7.78 0.56
N ARG A 517 -21.65 -8.47 1.03
CA ARG A 517 -20.36 -8.55 0.34
C ARG A 517 -20.52 -9.17 -1.05
N ASP A 518 -21.28 -10.24 -1.15
CA ASP A 518 -21.50 -10.93 -2.42
C ASP A 518 -22.39 -10.10 -3.35
N GLU A 519 -23.37 -9.36 -2.82
CA GLU A 519 -24.20 -8.43 -3.58
C GLU A 519 -23.40 -7.27 -4.20
N ILE A 520 -22.46 -6.67 -3.45
CA ILE A 520 -21.62 -5.58 -3.99
C ILE A 520 -20.57 -6.08 -4.98
N LEU A 521 -20.16 -7.36 -4.93
CA LEU A 521 -19.16 -7.95 -5.82
C LEU A 521 -19.76 -8.57 -7.10
N ARG A 522 -20.82 -7.95 -7.64
CA ARG A 522 -21.40 -8.32 -8.94
C ARG A 522 -20.60 -7.78 -10.13
N GLU A 523 -20.88 -8.30 -11.34
CA GLU A 523 -20.21 -7.87 -12.58
C GLU A 523 -20.14 -6.34 -12.71
N PRO A 524 -18.97 -5.74 -13.00
CA PRO A 524 -17.70 -6.34 -13.45
C PRO A 524 -16.67 -6.70 -12.36
N LEU A 525 -17.07 -6.75 -11.08
CA LEU A 525 -16.17 -6.94 -9.93
C LEU A 525 -15.93 -8.44 -9.60
N THR A 526 -16.79 -9.33 -10.11
CA THR A 526 -16.78 -10.78 -9.90
C THR A 526 -15.46 -11.48 -10.26
N PRO A 527 -14.75 -11.13 -11.36
CA PRO A 527 -13.52 -11.83 -11.75
C PRO A 527 -12.36 -11.73 -10.74
N ALA A 528 -12.42 -10.81 -9.77
CA ALA A 528 -11.45 -10.69 -8.68
C ALA A 528 -11.73 -11.64 -7.50
N VAL A 529 -12.95 -12.18 -7.38
CA VAL A 529 -13.37 -13.07 -6.27
C VAL A 529 -12.62 -14.39 -6.30
N LYS A 530 -12.28 -14.93 -7.48
CA LYS A 530 -11.47 -16.17 -7.59
C LYS A 530 -10.02 -16.03 -7.11
N THR A 531 -9.51 -14.80 -6.99
CA THR A 531 -8.14 -14.55 -6.52
C THR A 531 -8.14 -14.21 -5.01
N LEU A 532 -9.15 -13.49 -4.53
CA LEU A 532 -9.37 -13.26 -3.09
C LEU A 532 -9.72 -14.55 -2.35
N ALA A 533 -10.59 -15.41 -2.91
CA ALA A 533 -10.90 -16.71 -2.33
C ALA A 533 -9.65 -17.60 -2.18
N LYS A 534 -8.75 -17.59 -3.17
CA LYS A 534 -7.49 -18.36 -3.14
C LYS A 534 -6.45 -17.86 -2.14
N VAL A 535 -6.49 -16.59 -1.75
CA VAL A 535 -5.61 -16.04 -0.72
C VAL A 535 -6.18 -16.36 0.68
N LEU A 536 -7.50 -16.44 0.80
CA LEU A 536 -8.19 -16.73 2.06
C LEU A 536 -8.29 -18.23 2.38
N GLU A 537 -8.25 -19.11 1.38
CA GLU A 537 -8.16 -20.58 1.58
C GLU A 537 -6.78 -21.05 2.09
N ILE A 538 -5.78 -20.15 2.20
CA ILE A 538 -4.45 -20.47 2.75
C ILE A 538 -4.40 -20.27 4.27
N GLU A 539 -5.45 -19.73 4.91
CA GLU A 539 -5.53 -19.55 6.37
C GLU A 539 -6.48 -20.54 7.07
N GLU A 540 -6.96 -21.60 6.41
CA GLU A 540 -7.50 -22.77 7.09
C GLU A 540 -6.42 -23.85 7.17
N ASP A 541 -5.48 -23.65 8.10
CA ASP A 541 -4.67 -24.75 8.61
C ASP A 541 -5.44 -25.41 9.78
N PRO A 542 -5.98 -26.64 9.64
CA PRO A 542 -6.74 -27.29 10.70
C PRO A 542 -5.86 -27.79 11.86
N GLU A 543 -4.54 -27.62 11.81
CA GLU A 543 -3.60 -28.24 12.76
C GLU A 543 -2.97 -27.29 13.81
N VAL A 544 -3.34 -26.01 13.86
CA VAL A 544 -2.71 -25.06 14.82
C VAL A 544 -3.25 -25.19 16.26
N ASP A 545 -4.32 -25.96 16.49
CA ASP A 545 -4.89 -26.18 17.83
C ASP A 545 -4.21 -27.31 18.65
N ALA A 546 -3.14 -27.93 18.16
CA ALA A 546 -2.49 -29.08 18.86
C ALA A 546 -1.02 -28.89 19.28
N GLU A 547 -0.27 -27.89 18.81
CA GLU A 547 1.19 -27.80 19.04
C GLU A 547 1.67 -26.61 19.91
N VAL A 548 0.84 -26.08 20.80
CA VAL A 548 1.31 -25.10 21.83
C VAL A 548 1.68 -25.78 23.15
N HIS A 549 1.62 -27.11 23.24
CA HIS A 549 1.92 -27.84 24.48
C HIS A 549 3.27 -28.57 24.55
N ASP A 550 4.14 -28.50 23.52
CA ASP A 550 5.42 -29.19 23.56
C ASP A 550 6.61 -28.30 23.19
N LEU A 551 6.97 -27.40 24.11
CA LEU A 551 8.26 -26.70 24.13
C LEU A 551 9.08 -27.08 25.38
N ALA A 552 8.82 -28.27 25.95
CA ALA A 552 9.52 -28.76 27.14
C ALA A 552 10.51 -29.91 26.87
N GLU A 553 10.54 -30.55 25.70
CA GLU A 553 11.44 -31.68 25.42
C GLU A 553 12.30 -31.44 24.18
N VAL A 554 13.31 -30.58 24.31
CA VAL A 554 14.46 -30.55 23.38
C VAL A 554 15.75 -30.65 24.20
N GLU A 555 15.84 -31.71 25.00
CA GLU A 555 17.07 -32.22 25.59
C GLU A 555 17.08 -33.75 25.39
N ASP A 556 17.27 -34.23 24.15
CA ASP A 556 17.80 -35.60 23.94
C ASP A 556 18.25 -35.95 22.50
N PHE A 557 18.20 -35.02 21.54
CA PHE A 557 18.64 -35.29 20.15
C PHE A 557 20.14 -35.04 19.86
N GLU A 558 21.00 -35.06 20.89
CA GLU A 558 22.46 -34.85 20.75
C GLU A 558 23.33 -36.12 20.89
N LYS A 559 22.76 -37.34 20.87
CA LYS A 559 23.56 -38.58 21.01
C LYS A 559 23.70 -39.49 19.79
N ASP A 560 22.90 -39.35 18.74
CA ASP A 560 22.88 -40.35 17.64
C ASP A 560 23.52 -39.91 16.30
N VAL A 561 24.32 -38.84 16.29
CA VAL A 561 25.00 -38.37 15.06
C VAL A 561 26.54 -38.47 15.14
N VAL A 562 27.10 -39.10 16.18
CA VAL A 562 28.57 -39.23 16.37
C VAL A 562 29.14 -40.60 15.94
N GLU A 563 28.32 -41.55 15.45
CA GLU A 563 28.79 -42.91 15.11
C GLU A 563 28.74 -43.33 13.62
N SER A 564 28.62 -42.41 12.65
CA SER A 564 28.67 -42.78 11.22
C SER A 564 29.79 -42.15 10.39
N GLU A 565 30.76 -41.46 11.00
CA GLU A 565 32.01 -41.05 10.35
C GLU A 565 33.22 -41.88 10.83
N LYS A 566 33.12 -43.20 10.75
CA LYS A 566 34.26 -44.13 10.64
C LYS A 566 33.83 -45.41 9.94
N ASP A 567 33.85 -45.38 8.61
CA ASP A 567 34.27 -46.48 7.72
C ASP A 567 34.44 -45.99 6.28
#